data_AF-A0A3D1ZZ53-F1
#
_entry.id   AF-A0A3D1ZZ53-F1
#
_cell.length_a   1.000
_cell.length_b   1.000
_cell.length_c   1.000
_cell.angle_alpha   90.00
_cell.angle_beta   90.00
_cell.angle_gamma   90.00
#
_symmetry.space_group_name_H-M   'P 1'
#
loop_
_entity.id
_entity.type
_entity.pdbx_description
1 polymer ?
#
loop_
_entity_poly.entity_id
_entity_poly.type
_entity_poly.pdbx_seq_one_letter_code
_entity_poly.pdbx_strand_id
1 'polypeptide(L)'
;MPRKFFKKISPNPHKLVQHKSMRWLSDAMHKPGIWGYKRTNVSHAFAIGIFCSMLPIPFQMVLAAYLAFRLAANLPIAIALVWISNPFTIPAIYFFQYKLGSIIFGDRVADPDFELSVHWFYQQLAAIWQPFLLGAFICALVGSLLGYVIVNRFWVWKVRKTWRIRKK
;
A
#
# COMPACT_ATOMS: atom_id res chain seq x y z
N MET A 1 -13.08 -4.65 -19.48
CA MET A 1 -12.69 -5.69 -18.49
C MET A 1 -11.63 -5.15 -17.53
N PRO A 2 -11.73 -5.36 -16.20
CA PRO A 2 -10.76 -4.85 -15.21
C PRO A 2 -9.31 -5.25 -15.50
N ARG A 3 -9.09 -6.50 -15.94
CA ARG A 3 -7.78 -7.02 -16.34
C ARG A 3 -7.05 -6.13 -17.36
N LYS A 4 -7.76 -5.60 -18.36
CA LYS A 4 -7.17 -4.73 -19.39
C LYS A 4 -6.73 -3.37 -18.83
N PHE A 5 -7.47 -2.84 -17.84
CA PHE A 5 -7.16 -1.57 -17.18
C PHE A 5 -5.86 -1.68 -16.36
N PHE A 6 -5.77 -2.67 -15.47
CA PHE A 6 -4.55 -2.87 -14.67
C PHE A 6 -3.33 -3.22 -15.52
N LYS A 7 -3.51 -3.99 -16.60
CA LYS A 7 -2.44 -4.27 -17.58
C LYS A 7 -1.95 -3.00 -18.30
N LYS A 8 -2.82 -2.02 -18.55
CA LYS A 8 -2.46 -0.76 -19.24
C LYS A 8 -1.65 0.18 -18.33
N ILE A 9 -1.96 0.19 -17.03
CA ILE A 9 -1.31 1.09 -16.05
C ILE A 9 0.03 0.51 -15.56
N SER A 10 0.17 -0.81 -15.56
CA SER A 10 1.38 -1.43 -15.03
C SER A 10 2.54 -1.33 -16.03
N PRO A 11 3.76 -1.03 -15.54
CA PRO A 11 4.95 -1.01 -16.39
C PRO A 11 5.22 -2.38 -17.01
N ASN A 12 5.83 -2.39 -18.21
CA ASN A 12 6.04 -3.61 -18.98
C ASN A 12 7.14 -4.48 -18.32
N PRO A 13 6.83 -5.72 -17.85
CA PRO A 13 7.78 -6.59 -17.17
C PRO A 13 9.09 -6.79 -17.93
N HIS A 14 8.99 -6.99 -19.24
CA HIS A 14 10.14 -7.32 -20.09
C HIS A 14 11.12 -6.14 -20.24
N LYS A 15 10.67 -4.90 -20.05
CA LYS A 15 11.55 -3.72 -20.05
C LYS A 15 12.23 -3.50 -18.69
N LEU A 16 11.59 -3.91 -17.60
CA LEU A 16 12.12 -3.73 -16.24
C LEU A 16 13.27 -4.70 -15.95
N VAL A 17 13.19 -5.95 -16.42
CA VAL A 17 14.24 -6.97 -16.19
C VAL A 17 15.54 -6.68 -16.94
N GLN A 18 15.51 -5.84 -17.98
CA GLN A 18 16.72 -5.46 -18.73
C GLN A 18 17.68 -4.58 -17.92
N HIS A 19 17.21 -3.92 -16.85
CA HIS A 19 18.10 -3.19 -15.94
C HIS A 19 18.81 -4.14 -14.97
N LYS A 20 20.14 -4.01 -14.87
CA LYS A 20 21.01 -4.85 -14.02
C LYS A 20 20.54 -4.93 -12.56
N SER A 21 19.98 -3.85 -12.02
CA SER A 21 19.43 -3.76 -10.66
C SER A 21 18.12 -4.54 -10.45
N MET A 22 17.46 -4.97 -11.52
CA MET A 22 16.17 -5.68 -11.50
C MET A 22 16.29 -7.13 -12.00
N ARG A 23 17.50 -7.66 -12.21
CA ARG A 23 17.69 -9.09 -12.57
C ARG A 23 17.16 -10.05 -11.51
N TRP A 24 17.15 -9.67 -10.23
CA TRP A 24 16.55 -10.49 -9.16
C TRP A 24 15.02 -10.64 -9.32
N LEU A 25 14.34 -9.75 -10.06
CA LEU A 25 12.93 -9.92 -10.45
C LEU A 25 12.74 -10.95 -11.58
N SER A 26 13.81 -11.33 -12.30
CA SER A 26 13.74 -12.28 -13.41
C SER A 26 13.27 -13.66 -12.92
N ASP A 27 13.79 -14.13 -11.79
CA ASP A 27 13.37 -15.40 -11.19
C ASP A 27 11.94 -15.32 -10.65
N ALA A 28 11.56 -14.15 -10.13
CA ALA A 28 10.19 -13.87 -9.72
C ALA A 28 9.19 -13.82 -10.90
N MET A 29 9.64 -13.65 -12.16
CA MET A 29 8.76 -13.73 -13.33
C MET A 29 8.18 -15.12 -13.56
N HIS A 30 8.91 -16.17 -13.14
CA HIS A 30 8.49 -17.56 -13.35
C HIS A 30 7.37 -17.99 -12.39
N LYS A 31 7.14 -17.25 -11.30
CA LYS A 31 6.03 -17.55 -10.37
C LYS A 31 4.70 -17.04 -10.95
N PRO A 32 3.70 -17.92 -11.15
CA PRO A 32 2.40 -17.54 -11.67
C PRO A 32 1.63 -16.69 -10.66
N GLY A 33 1.83 -15.38 -10.71
CA GLY A 33 0.98 -14.42 -10.01
C GLY A 33 1.59 -13.04 -9.79
N ILE A 34 2.91 -12.98 -9.77
CA ILE A 34 3.71 -11.75 -9.56
C ILE A 34 3.44 -10.71 -10.64
N TRP A 35 3.21 -11.17 -11.87
CA TRP A 35 2.82 -10.36 -13.03
C TRP A 35 1.38 -10.62 -13.47
N GLY A 36 0.65 -11.42 -12.69
CA GLY A 36 -0.70 -11.83 -12.98
C GLY A 36 -1.71 -10.73 -12.68
N TYR A 37 -2.67 -10.55 -13.58
CA TYR A 37 -3.82 -9.65 -13.39
C TYR A 37 -5.09 -10.44 -13.03
N LYS A 38 -4.93 -11.52 -12.26
CA LYS A 38 -6.07 -12.22 -11.65
C LYS A 38 -6.62 -11.35 -10.52
N ARG A 39 -7.94 -11.43 -10.30
CA ARG A 39 -8.65 -10.66 -9.25
C ARG A 39 -7.97 -10.81 -7.88
N THR A 40 -7.62 -12.04 -7.51
CA THR A 40 -6.98 -12.39 -6.24
C THR A 40 -5.63 -11.69 -6.08
N ASN A 41 -4.78 -11.77 -7.10
CA ASN A 41 -3.41 -11.23 -7.05
C ASN A 41 -3.41 -9.71 -6.96
N VAL A 42 -4.32 -9.05 -7.68
CA VAL A 42 -4.51 -7.59 -7.59
C VAL A 42 -5.06 -7.23 -6.22
N SER A 43 -6.00 -7.99 -5.66
CA SER A 43 -6.55 -7.72 -4.32
C SER A 43 -5.49 -7.87 -3.22
N HIS A 44 -4.65 -8.91 -3.28
CA HIS A 44 -3.50 -9.05 -2.38
C HIS A 44 -2.50 -7.90 -2.56
N ALA A 45 -2.26 -7.45 -3.79
CA ALA A 45 -1.34 -6.33 -4.03
C ALA A 45 -1.83 -5.04 -3.38
N PHE A 46 -3.15 -4.79 -3.43
CA PHE A 46 -3.77 -3.66 -2.74
C PHE A 46 -3.63 -3.75 -1.23
N ALA A 47 -3.91 -4.92 -0.66
CA ALA A 47 -3.75 -5.17 0.77
C ALA A 47 -2.31 -4.92 1.24
N ILE A 48 -1.34 -5.53 0.56
CA ILE A 48 0.08 -5.46 0.92
C ILE A 48 0.64 -4.05 0.72
N GLY A 49 0.36 -3.43 -0.43
CA GLY A 49 0.89 -2.12 -0.77
C GLY A 49 0.42 -1.03 0.18
N ILE A 50 -0.88 -1.04 0.53
CA ILE A 50 -1.45 -0.08 1.50
C ILE A 50 -0.99 -0.41 2.92
N PHE A 51 -0.89 -1.68 3.30
CA PHE A 51 -0.34 -2.05 4.60
C PHE A 51 1.07 -1.48 4.77
N CYS A 52 1.96 -1.75 3.81
CA CYS A 52 3.34 -1.30 3.86
C CYS A 52 3.45 0.23 3.77
N SER A 53 2.59 0.92 3.01
CA SER A 53 2.63 2.39 2.92
C SER A 53 2.34 3.07 4.25
N MET A 54 1.53 2.44 5.11
CA MET A 54 1.16 3.02 6.41
C MET A 54 2.19 2.74 7.50
N LEU A 55 3.17 1.85 7.27
CA LEU A 55 4.20 1.55 8.26
C LEU A 55 5.32 2.61 8.22
N PRO A 56 5.68 3.23 9.37
CA PRO A 56 6.71 4.24 9.43
C PRO A 56 8.10 3.60 9.50
N ILE A 57 8.44 2.80 8.48
CA ILE A 57 9.71 2.10 8.38
C ILE A 57 10.48 2.54 7.13
N PRO A 58 11.82 2.62 7.21
CA PRO A 58 12.62 2.76 6.01
C PRO A 58 12.47 1.51 5.13
N PHE A 59 12.72 1.65 3.83
CA PHE A 59 12.69 0.53 2.88
C PHE A 59 11.36 -0.25 2.79
N GLN A 60 10.21 0.41 3.08
CA GLN A 60 8.85 -0.15 2.93
C GLN A 60 8.60 -0.86 1.58
N MET A 61 9.25 -0.42 0.50
CA MET A 61 9.17 -1.06 -0.82
C MET A 61 9.75 -2.49 -0.83
N VAL A 62 10.82 -2.73 -0.07
CA VAL A 62 11.45 -4.05 0.04
C VAL A 62 10.50 -5.01 0.76
N LEU A 63 9.89 -4.55 1.86
CA LEU A 63 8.89 -5.32 2.59
C LEU A 63 7.69 -5.63 1.70
N ALA A 64 7.17 -4.64 0.97
CA ALA A 64 6.07 -4.85 0.02
C ALA A 64 6.43 -5.86 -1.07
N ALA A 65 7.64 -5.78 -1.62
CA ALA A 65 8.12 -6.72 -2.63
C ALA A 65 8.23 -8.15 -2.07
N TYR A 66 8.79 -8.31 -0.88
CA TYR A 66 8.91 -9.59 -0.19
C TYR A 66 7.54 -10.23 0.07
N LEU A 67 6.60 -9.47 0.64
CA LEU A 67 5.24 -9.95 0.92
C LEU A 67 4.49 -10.27 -0.37
N ALA A 68 4.64 -9.44 -1.42
CA ALA A 68 4.02 -9.68 -2.71
C ALA A 68 4.54 -10.98 -3.35
N PHE A 69 5.84 -11.24 -3.24
CA PHE A 69 6.45 -12.50 -3.69
C PHE A 69 5.92 -13.69 -2.89
N ARG A 70 5.82 -13.58 -1.56
CA ARG A 70 5.39 -14.67 -0.67
C ARG A 70 3.92 -15.04 -0.84
N LEU A 71 3.07 -14.05 -1.11
CA LEU A 71 1.61 -14.18 -1.25
C LEU A 71 1.12 -14.24 -2.72
N ALA A 72 2.07 -14.36 -3.68
CA ALA A 72 1.80 -14.35 -5.11
C ALA A 72 0.92 -13.17 -5.57
N ALA A 73 1.11 -12.02 -4.95
CA ALA A 73 0.42 -10.77 -5.29
C ALA A 73 1.06 -10.11 -6.51
N ASN A 74 0.31 -9.22 -7.16
CA ASN A 74 0.85 -8.43 -8.26
C ASN A 74 1.91 -7.45 -7.75
N LEU A 75 3.18 -7.72 -8.05
CA LEU A 75 4.33 -7.01 -7.50
C LEU A 75 4.41 -5.54 -7.94
N PRO A 76 4.24 -5.19 -9.24
CA PRO A 76 4.22 -3.80 -9.67
C PRO A 76 3.15 -2.97 -8.96
N ILE A 77 1.94 -3.51 -8.81
CA ILE A 77 0.84 -2.81 -8.14
C ILE A 77 1.16 -2.63 -6.65
N ALA A 78 1.69 -3.65 -5.98
CA ALA A 78 2.03 -3.57 -4.56
C ALA A 78 3.08 -2.47 -4.31
N ILE A 79 4.15 -2.42 -5.10
CA ILE A 79 5.19 -1.39 -4.99
C ILE A 79 4.64 0.00 -5.32
N ALA A 80 3.81 0.13 -6.36
CA ALA A 80 3.22 1.41 -6.72
C ALA A 80 2.34 2.00 -5.60
N LEU A 81 1.62 1.16 -4.85
CA LEU A 81 0.79 1.60 -3.73
C LEU A 81 1.59 2.04 -2.51
N VAL A 82 2.84 1.60 -2.37
CA VAL A 82 3.74 2.10 -1.30
C VAL A 82 3.94 3.61 -1.43
N TRP A 83 3.91 4.16 -2.66
CA TRP A 83 4.03 5.59 -2.93
C TRP A 83 2.83 6.44 -2.51
N ILE A 84 1.80 5.83 -1.91
CA ILE A 84 0.75 6.58 -1.20
C ILE A 84 1.37 7.44 -0.10
N SER A 85 2.42 6.96 0.57
CA SER A 85 3.18 7.68 1.60
C SER A 85 4.46 8.25 1.01
N ASN A 86 4.30 9.31 0.21
CA ASN A 86 5.38 10.06 -0.42
C ASN A 86 5.67 11.36 0.38
N PRO A 87 6.76 12.11 0.12
CA PRO A 87 7.12 13.28 0.91
C PRO A 87 6.03 14.34 1.08
N PHE A 88 5.10 14.43 0.12
CA PHE A 88 3.98 15.36 0.19
C PHE A 88 2.83 14.85 1.07
N THR A 89 2.56 13.55 1.07
CA THR A 89 1.45 12.96 1.84
C THR A 89 1.85 12.50 3.24
N ILE A 90 3.13 12.19 3.48
CA ILE A 90 3.66 11.71 4.76
C ILE A 90 3.27 12.63 5.94
N PRO A 91 3.43 13.97 5.88
CA PRO A 91 3.08 14.84 7.01
C PRO A 91 1.62 14.67 7.45
N ALA A 92 0.70 14.62 6.48
CA ALA A 92 -0.73 14.43 6.75
C ALA A 92 -1.05 13.03 7.27
N ILE A 93 -0.43 11.99 6.70
CA ILE A 93 -0.63 10.60 7.14
C ILE A 93 -0.11 10.40 8.56
N TYR A 94 1.09 10.89 8.87
CA TYR A 94 1.71 10.72 10.18
C TYR A 94 0.96 11.49 11.25
N PHE A 95 0.48 12.69 10.93
CA PHE A 95 -0.41 13.44 11.81
C PHE A 95 -1.68 12.66 12.13
N PHE A 96 -2.34 12.10 11.11
CA PHE A 96 -3.55 11.31 11.31
C PHE A 96 -3.29 10.08 12.19
N GLN A 97 -2.17 9.38 11.96
CA GLN A 97 -1.76 8.23 12.75
C GLN A 97 -1.49 8.61 14.21
N TYR A 98 -0.74 9.69 14.45
CA TYR A 98 -0.51 10.21 15.80
C TYR A 98 -1.82 10.54 16.51
N LYS A 99 -2.69 11.33 15.87
CA LYS A 99 -3.97 11.75 16.45
C LYS A 99 -4.87 10.56 16.76
N LEU A 100 -5.00 9.62 15.82
CA LEU A 100 -5.78 8.39 16.02
C LEU A 100 -5.25 7.57 17.19
N GLY A 101 -3.92 7.41 17.28
CA GLY A 101 -3.30 6.67 18.37
C GLY A 101 -3.41 7.36 19.73
N SER A 102 -3.31 8.70 19.76
CA SER A 102 -3.42 9.50 20.98
C SER A 102 -4.83 9.39 21.58
N ILE A 103 -5.87 9.49 20.74
CA ILE A 103 -7.27 9.27 21.12
C ILE A 103 -7.45 7.89 21.79
N ILE A 104 -6.77 6.86 21.29
CA ILE A 104 -6.89 5.49 21.82
C ILE A 104 -6.05 5.28 23.09
N PHE A 105 -4.88 5.91 23.19
CA PHE A 105 -4.04 5.89 24.39
C PHE A 105 -4.67 6.66 25.57
N GLY A 106 -5.63 7.54 25.28
CA GLY A 106 -6.15 8.52 26.23
C GLY A 106 -5.18 9.68 26.38
N ASP A 107 -5.69 10.89 26.63
CA ASP A 107 -5.03 12.22 26.59
C ASP A 107 -3.81 12.42 27.53
N ARG A 108 -3.09 11.36 27.91
CA ARG A 108 -1.84 11.39 28.69
C ARG A 108 -0.62 11.80 27.86
N VAL A 109 -0.77 11.87 26.54
CA VAL A 109 0.31 12.29 25.65
C VAL A 109 0.25 13.80 25.58
N ALA A 110 1.26 14.46 26.18
CA ALA A 110 1.43 15.91 26.13
C ALA A 110 1.23 16.37 24.69
N ASP A 111 0.34 17.35 24.48
CA ASP A 111 0.07 17.97 23.18
C ASP A 111 1.19 18.98 22.93
N PRO A 112 2.30 18.60 22.27
CA PRO A 112 3.41 19.52 22.05
C PRO A 112 2.91 20.55 21.03
N ASP A 113 3.20 21.85 21.22
CA ASP A 113 2.80 22.91 20.28
C ASP A 113 3.00 22.44 18.83
N PHE A 114 1.87 22.13 18.17
CA PHE A 114 1.87 21.25 17.02
C PHE A 114 2.18 22.02 15.74
N GLU A 115 3.11 21.50 14.95
CA GLU A 115 3.36 21.96 13.59
C GLU A 115 3.29 20.80 12.59
N LEU A 116 2.55 20.99 11.49
CA LEU A 116 2.50 20.03 10.38
C LEU A 116 3.80 20.09 9.56
N SER A 117 4.91 19.73 10.18
CA SER A 117 6.23 19.73 9.57
C SER A 117 6.99 18.44 9.89
N VAL A 118 7.81 18.01 8.92
CA VAL A 118 8.70 16.85 9.12
C VAL A 118 9.72 17.14 10.23
N HIS A 119 10.14 18.41 10.35
CA HIS A 119 11.09 18.84 11.37
C HIS A 119 10.53 18.66 12.79
N TRP A 120 9.31 19.15 13.03
CA TRP A 120 8.59 18.97 14.29
C TRP A 120 8.42 17.49 14.62
N PHE A 121 8.05 16.68 13.64
CA PHE A 121 7.85 15.24 13.84
C PHE A 121 9.11 14.55 14.36
N TYR A 122 10.29 14.85 13.79
CA TYR A 122 11.54 14.27 14.27
C TYR A 122 11.95 14.78 15.66
N GLN A 123 11.67 16.04 15.98
CA GLN A 123 11.95 16.60 17.31
C GLN A 123 11.08 15.95 18.39
N GLN A 124 9.79 15.75 18.09
CA GLN A 124 8.82 15.22 19.06
C GLN A 124 8.70 13.70 19.03
N LEU A 125 9.39 13.01 18.11
CA LEU A 125 9.27 11.56 17.90
C LEU A 125 9.42 10.76 19.19
N ALA A 126 10.38 11.11 20.05
CA ALA A 126 10.62 10.43 21.32
C ALA A 126 9.46 10.55 22.32
N ALA A 127 8.65 11.61 22.23
CA ALA A 127 7.46 11.80 23.06
C ALA A 127 6.22 11.13 22.44
N ILE A 128 6.10 11.14 21.10
CA ILE A 128 4.88 10.72 20.40
C ILE A 128 4.94 9.31 19.79
N TRP A 129 6.08 8.60 19.85
CA TRP A 129 6.26 7.33 19.12
C TRP A 129 5.26 6.24 19.52
N GLN A 130 4.85 6.16 20.79
CA GLN A 130 3.92 5.13 21.26
C GLN A 130 2.51 5.26 20.62
N PRO A 131 1.80 6.39 20.78
CA PRO A 131 0.51 6.58 20.10
C PRO A 131 0.69 6.57 18.59
N PHE A 132 1.76 7.16 18.07
CA PHE A 132 2.04 7.16 16.64
C PHE A 132 2.12 5.76 16.03
N LEU A 133 2.91 4.86 16.61
CA LEU A 133 3.03 3.48 16.12
C LEU A 133 1.72 2.69 16.25
N LEU A 134 0.96 2.93 17.32
CA LEU A 134 -0.36 2.31 17.47
C LEU A 134 -1.31 2.76 16.35
N GLY A 135 -1.42 4.07 16.13
CA GLY A 135 -2.26 4.62 15.07
C GLY A 135 -1.78 4.19 13.68
N ALA A 136 -0.46 4.12 13.45
CA ALA A 136 0.11 3.59 12.22
C ALA A 136 -0.27 2.13 11.98
N PHE A 137 -0.18 1.28 13.01
CA PHE A 137 -0.58 -0.13 12.92
C PHE A 137 -2.07 -0.30 12.63
N ILE A 138 -2.93 0.49 13.28
CA ILE A 138 -4.38 0.48 13.03
C ILE A 138 -4.68 0.93 11.59
N CYS A 139 -4.09 2.04 11.15
CA CYS A 139 -4.23 2.54 9.78
C CYS A 139 -3.75 1.50 8.76
N ALA A 140 -2.64 0.81 9.03
CA ALA A 140 -2.12 -0.24 8.17
C ALA A 140 -3.13 -1.40 8.04
N LEU A 141 -3.65 -1.91 9.16
CA LEU A 141 -4.63 -3.01 9.16
C LEU A 141 -5.93 -2.62 8.47
N VAL A 142 -6.53 -1.50 8.88
CA VAL A 142 -7.81 -1.02 8.34
C VAL A 142 -7.65 -0.67 6.87
N GLY A 143 -6.61 0.08 6.50
CA GLY A 143 -6.31 0.45 5.12
C GLY A 143 -6.07 -0.76 4.24
N SER A 144 -5.32 -1.76 4.72
CA SER A 144 -5.09 -3.02 4.01
C SER A 144 -6.39 -3.77 3.72
N LEU A 145 -7.24 -3.93 4.74
CA LEU A 145 -8.53 -4.60 4.61
C LEU A 145 -9.46 -3.86 3.64
N LEU A 146 -9.57 -2.53 3.80
CA LEU A 146 -10.38 -1.69 2.91
C LEU A 146 -9.88 -1.76 1.47
N GLY A 147 -8.57 -1.66 1.26
CA GLY A 147 -7.96 -1.78 -0.07
C GLY A 147 -8.31 -3.08 -0.76
N TYR A 148 -8.19 -4.21 -0.05
CA TYR A 148 -8.58 -5.53 -0.54
C TYR A 148 -10.06 -5.57 -0.93
N VAL A 149 -10.95 -5.15 -0.02
CA VAL A 149 -12.40 -5.22 -0.21
C VAL A 149 -12.83 -4.32 -1.37
N ILE A 150 -12.37 -3.07 -1.41
CA ILE A 150 -12.72 -2.08 -2.44
C ILE A 150 -12.35 -2.60 -3.82
N VAL A 151 -11.10 -3.03 -4.03
CA VAL A 151 -10.66 -3.47 -5.37
C VAL A 151 -11.36 -4.77 -5.79
N ASN A 152 -11.61 -5.68 -4.85
CA ASN A 152 -12.32 -6.92 -5.13
C ASN A 152 -13.79 -6.64 -5.53
N ARG A 153 -14.49 -5.76 -4.79
CA ARG A 153 -15.87 -5.35 -5.09
C ARG A 153 -15.95 -4.59 -6.41
N PHE A 154 -15.03 -3.66 -6.65
CA PHE A 154 -14.93 -2.93 -7.91
C PHE A 154 -14.75 -3.87 -9.11
N TRP A 155 -13.90 -4.90 -8.95
CA TRP A 155 -13.70 -5.91 -9.98
C TRP A 155 -14.99 -6.66 -10.31
N VAL A 156 -15.69 -7.16 -9.30
CA VAL A 156 -16.97 -7.89 -9.46
C VAL A 156 -18.02 -7.00 -10.13
N TRP A 157 -18.17 -5.76 -9.65
CA TRP A 157 -19.12 -4.80 -10.22
C TRP A 157 -18.84 -4.52 -11.70
N LYS A 158 -17.60 -4.23 -12.07
CA LYS A 158 -17.20 -3.92 -13.44
C LYS A 158 -17.37 -5.12 -14.38
N VAL A 159 -17.12 -6.34 -13.89
CA VAL A 159 -17.41 -7.58 -14.65
C VAL A 159 -18.91 -7.72 -14.88
N ARG A 160 -19.74 -7.65 -13.83
CA ARG A 160 -21.21 -7.75 -13.92
C ARG A 160 -21.79 -6.72 -14.89
N LYS A 161 -21.33 -5.46 -14.82
CA LYS A 161 -21.75 -4.39 -15.74
C LYS A 161 -21.41 -4.72 -17.19
N THR A 162 -20.20 -5.24 -17.46
CA THR A 162 -19.78 -5.62 -18.81
C THR A 162 -20.63 -6.78 -19.36
N TRP A 163 -21.00 -7.76 -18.53
CA TRP A 163 -21.89 -8.85 -18.94
C TRP A 163 -23.32 -8.38 -19.25
N ARG A 164 -23.87 -7.45 -18.45
CA ARG A 164 -25.20 -6.87 -18.72
C ARG A 164 -25.26 -6.10 -20.03
N ILE A 165 -24.21 -5.36 -20.37
CA ILE A 165 -24.12 -4.59 -21.63
C ILE A 165 -24.05 -5.52 -22.85
N ARG A 166 -23.52 -6.75 -22.71
CA ARG A 166 -23.44 -7.73 -23.81
C ARG A 166 -24.70 -8.55 -24.03
N LYS A 167 -25.64 -8.52 -23.08
CA LYS A 167 -26.93 -9.23 -23.14
C LYS A 167 -28.08 -8.33 -23.66
N LYS A 168 -27.82 -7.03 -23.82
CA LYS A 168 -28.66 -6.11 -24.58
C LYS A 168 -28.07 -6.00 -25.97
#